data_AF-A0A956ZNJ6-F1
#
_entry.id   AF-A0A956ZNJ6-F1
#
_cell.length_a   1.000
_cell.length_b   1.000
_cell.length_c   1.000
_cell.angle_alpha   90.00
_cell.angle_beta   90.00
_cell.angle_gamma   90.00
#
_symmetry.space_group_name_H-M   'P 1'
#
loop_
_entity.id
_entity.type
_entity.pdbx_description
1 polymer ?
#
loop_
_entity_poly.entity_id
_entity_poly.type
_entity_poly.pdbx_seq_one_letter_code
_entity_poly.pdbx_strand_id
1 'polypeptide(L)'
;GPSMTATEMVAAVRDATTDWAFDAVAVGYPGVVVDGRIAAEPRNLGSGWVGFDFQAAFGCPVKIMNDAAMQALGDYQGGRMLFLGFGTGLGTAMIVDGLVESMELGHLPYRKRTYEDYVGSRGLKRRGRKKWQKDVIAVIQQLTNAMEPNDVVLGGGNAKRIRHLPPQCRVGTNAAAFRGGFLLWNQATDGAAQRKPAEMSQEQEHEMEIGVVGLGRMGANIVRRLTEAGHHCVAYDVAAAARERVAADGTETVASLPELVASLAKPRAVWVMVPASVTGDTVNTLASSMEPGDIIIDGGNSYYRDAIERAGTLREKGIHYVDCGTSGGVFGLERGYCLMIGGEQAIVQHLDPLFQSLAPGVDAAPRTPGKSGPVSAAEKGYLHCGPNGAGHFVKMVHNGIEYGLMAAYAEGLNILKNADAGQRRQETDAETAPLAEAEAYGYDIDIGQVTEV
;
A
#
# COMPACT_ATOMS: atom_id res chain seq x y z
N GLY A 1 15.43 -3.35 31.12
CA GLY A 1 15.17 -4.69 31.71
C GLY A 1 13.67 -4.97 31.67
N PRO A 2 13.19 -6.13 32.16
CA PRO A 2 11.78 -6.51 32.06
C PRO A 2 10.82 -5.62 32.86
N SER A 3 11.32 -4.77 33.75
CA SER A 3 10.53 -3.79 34.51
C SER A 3 10.58 -2.37 33.94
N MET A 4 11.32 -2.14 32.85
CA MET A 4 11.58 -0.79 32.33
C MET A 4 10.30 -0.19 31.75
N THR A 5 9.90 0.95 32.27
CA THR A 5 8.76 1.75 31.80
C THR A 5 9.19 2.78 30.76
N ALA A 6 8.24 3.37 30.03
CA ALA A 6 8.52 4.46 29.09
C ALA A 6 9.15 5.67 29.79
N THR A 7 8.63 6.05 30.98
CA THR A 7 9.16 7.15 31.79
C THR A 7 10.62 6.92 32.19
N GLU A 8 10.95 5.72 32.68
CA GLU A 8 12.33 5.37 33.05
C GLU A 8 13.26 5.36 31.84
N MET A 9 12.75 4.91 30.67
CA MET A 9 13.53 4.94 29.43
C MET A 9 13.86 6.37 29.01
N VAL A 10 12.87 7.27 28.99
CA VAL A 10 13.11 8.68 28.65
C VAL A 10 14.08 9.34 29.62
N ALA A 11 13.90 9.12 30.92
CA ALA A 11 14.81 9.64 31.94
C ALA A 11 16.26 9.17 31.71
N ALA A 12 16.44 7.86 31.48
CA ALA A 12 17.76 7.29 31.21
C ALA A 12 18.39 7.84 29.92
N VAL A 13 17.62 8.05 28.85
CA VAL A 13 18.12 8.66 27.62
C VAL A 13 18.54 10.10 27.86
N ARG A 14 17.73 10.91 28.53
CA ARG A 14 18.05 12.31 28.83
C ARG A 14 19.29 12.44 29.73
N ASP A 15 19.42 11.58 30.75
CA ASP A 15 20.59 11.55 31.62
C ASP A 15 21.87 11.18 30.85
N ALA A 16 21.76 10.25 29.90
CA ALA A 16 22.89 9.81 29.07
C ALA A 16 23.27 10.81 27.97
N THR A 17 22.44 11.81 27.71
CA THR A 17 22.60 12.75 26.57
C THR A 17 22.42 14.21 27.00
N THR A 18 22.80 14.50 28.25
CA THR A 18 22.67 15.84 28.86
C THR A 18 23.42 16.94 28.10
N ASP A 19 24.45 16.58 27.35
CA ASP A 19 25.28 17.47 26.53
C ASP A 19 24.84 17.53 25.05
N TRP A 20 23.78 16.82 24.66
CA TRP A 20 23.34 16.73 23.26
C TRP A 20 22.09 17.59 23.02
N ALA A 21 22.02 18.19 21.82
CA ALA A 21 20.81 18.81 21.31
C ALA A 21 20.16 17.88 20.28
N PHE A 22 18.85 17.68 20.38
CA PHE A 22 18.07 16.84 19.47
C PHE A 22 17.05 17.69 18.71
N ASP A 23 17.09 17.62 17.38
CA ASP A 23 16.06 18.21 16.53
C ASP A 23 14.81 17.32 16.44
N ALA A 24 15.00 16.00 16.55
CA ALA A 24 13.94 14.99 16.48
C ALA A 24 14.44 13.63 17.03
N VAL A 25 13.51 12.73 17.38
CA VAL A 25 13.83 11.41 17.95
C VAL A 25 13.05 10.28 17.26
N ALA A 26 13.75 9.28 16.73
CA ALA A 26 13.14 8.02 16.26
C ALA A 26 13.20 6.96 17.37
N VAL A 27 12.08 6.28 17.62
CA VAL A 27 11.99 5.21 18.63
C VAL A 27 11.65 3.89 17.94
N GLY A 28 12.58 2.93 18.04
CA GLY A 28 12.33 1.53 17.69
C GLY A 28 11.66 0.81 18.85
N TYR A 29 10.39 0.48 18.71
CA TYR A 29 9.56 -0.11 19.77
C TYR A 29 9.45 -1.63 19.62
N PRO A 30 9.76 -2.43 20.66
CA PRO A 30 9.74 -3.89 20.59
C PRO A 30 8.33 -4.45 20.85
N GLY A 31 7.38 -4.06 19.98
CA GLY A 31 5.98 -4.46 20.05
C GLY A 31 5.15 -3.87 18.91
N VAL A 32 3.84 -3.98 19.03
CA VAL A 32 2.90 -3.57 17.99
C VAL A 32 2.81 -2.04 17.94
N VAL A 33 3.15 -1.47 16.78
CA VAL A 33 2.97 -0.06 16.45
C VAL A 33 2.02 0.04 15.27
N VAL A 34 0.97 0.84 15.40
CA VAL A 34 -0.02 1.10 14.36
C VAL A 34 -0.11 2.61 14.19
N ASP A 35 0.05 3.10 12.95
CA ASP A 35 0.00 4.53 12.60
C ASP A 35 0.88 5.41 13.48
N GLY A 36 2.11 4.95 13.75
CA GLY A 36 3.10 5.64 14.59
C GLY A 36 2.78 5.63 16.09
N ARG A 37 1.75 4.89 16.53
CA ARG A 37 1.32 4.80 17.93
C ARG A 37 1.50 3.39 18.48
N ILE A 38 1.90 3.29 19.74
CA ILE A 38 2.04 2.01 20.44
C ILE A 38 0.65 1.44 20.73
N ALA A 39 0.31 0.33 20.09
CA ALA A 39 -1.02 -0.28 20.16
C ALA A 39 -1.17 -1.28 21.32
N ALA A 40 -0.06 -1.84 21.80
CA ALA A 40 -0.05 -2.79 22.91
C ALA A 40 1.23 -2.68 23.73
N GLU A 41 1.13 -2.99 25.02
CA GLU A 41 2.27 -3.04 25.94
C GLU A 41 3.30 -4.10 25.50
N PRO A 42 4.60 -3.84 25.71
CA PRO A 42 5.65 -4.72 25.22
C PRO A 42 5.74 -5.95 26.13
N ARG A 43 5.84 -7.15 25.54
CA ARG A 43 5.90 -8.40 26.32
C ARG A 43 7.18 -8.57 27.16
N ASN A 44 8.21 -7.78 26.86
CA ASN A 44 9.55 -7.93 27.43
C ASN A 44 10.03 -6.71 28.24
N LEU A 45 9.18 -5.69 28.46
CA LEU A 45 9.47 -4.51 29.28
C LEU A 45 8.30 -4.29 30.28
N GLY A 46 8.42 -3.28 31.15
CA GLY A 46 7.35 -2.91 32.07
C GLY A 46 6.16 -2.27 31.34
N SER A 47 5.05 -2.05 32.04
CA SER A 47 3.88 -1.35 31.50
C SER A 47 4.05 0.17 31.45
N GLY A 48 3.16 0.87 30.75
CA GLY A 48 3.12 2.33 30.69
C GLY A 48 3.71 2.91 29.41
N TRP A 49 3.69 2.12 28.32
CA TRP A 49 4.11 2.54 26.99
C TRP A 49 2.94 2.97 26.13
N VAL A 50 1.78 2.33 26.29
CA VAL A 50 0.55 2.69 25.55
C VAL A 50 0.05 4.05 26.05
N GLY A 51 -0.16 4.99 25.12
CA GLY A 51 -0.62 6.35 25.44
C GLY A 51 0.43 7.26 26.07
N PHE A 52 1.69 6.82 26.19
CA PHE A 52 2.77 7.67 26.68
C PHE A 52 3.16 8.73 25.65
N ASP A 53 3.16 10.00 26.04
CA ASP A 53 3.51 11.13 25.18
C ASP A 53 5.03 11.33 25.14
N PHE A 54 5.69 10.61 24.22
CA PHE A 54 7.13 10.73 24.01
C PHE A 54 7.53 12.12 23.51
N GLN A 55 6.68 12.78 22.72
CA GLN A 55 6.99 14.10 22.17
C GLN A 55 7.05 15.14 23.28
N ALA A 56 6.08 15.14 24.20
CA ALA A 56 6.13 15.98 25.39
C ALA A 56 7.31 15.62 26.30
N ALA A 57 7.60 14.32 26.47
CA ALA A 57 8.66 13.86 27.37
C ALA A 57 10.08 14.21 26.88
N PHE A 58 10.32 14.18 25.56
CA PHE A 58 11.59 14.58 24.95
C PHE A 58 11.65 16.07 24.56
N GLY A 59 10.51 16.75 24.44
CA GLY A 59 10.44 18.16 24.08
C GLY A 59 10.76 18.47 22.61
N CYS A 60 10.74 17.45 21.73
CA CYS A 60 10.98 17.56 20.29
C CYS A 60 10.11 16.53 19.54
N PRO A 61 9.94 16.65 18.21
CA PRO A 61 9.19 15.69 17.42
C PRO A 61 9.69 14.24 17.61
N VAL A 62 8.76 13.31 17.79
CA VAL A 62 9.06 11.88 17.95
C VAL A 62 8.30 11.07 16.90
N LYS A 63 9.00 10.13 16.25
CA LYS A 63 8.39 9.09 15.41
C LYS A 63 8.67 7.73 16.02
N ILE A 64 7.65 6.87 16.05
CA ILE A 64 7.75 5.53 16.61
C ILE A 64 7.47 4.51 15.51
N MET A 65 8.29 3.46 15.46
CA MET A 65 8.11 2.33 14.55
C MET A 65 8.48 1.04 15.29
N ASN A 66 7.92 -0.10 14.87
CA ASN A 66 8.39 -1.39 15.35
C ASN A 66 9.92 -1.56 15.15
N ASP A 67 10.61 -2.15 16.11
CA ASP A 67 12.07 -2.29 16.10
C ASP A 67 12.60 -3.16 14.94
N ALA A 68 11.91 -4.25 14.61
CA ALA A 68 12.24 -5.10 13.47
C ALA A 68 11.98 -4.36 12.14
N ALA A 69 10.89 -3.60 12.03
CA ALA A 69 10.61 -2.76 10.87
C ALA A 69 11.65 -1.64 10.70
N MET A 70 12.08 -1.00 11.78
CA MET A 70 13.14 0.00 11.76
C MET A 70 14.47 -0.59 11.30
N GLN A 71 14.83 -1.79 11.78
CA GLN A 71 16.04 -2.46 11.31
C GLN A 71 15.91 -2.86 9.83
N ALA A 72 14.75 -3.40 9.42
CA ALA A 72 14.47 -3.77 8.05
C ALA A 72 14.65 -2.58 7.08
N LEU A 73 14.10 -1.41 7.44
CA LEU A 73 14.23 -0.19 6.65
C LEU A 73 15.69 0.20 6.41
N GLY A 74 16.56 0.05 7.42
CA GLY A 74 17.99 0.34 7.27
C GLY A 74 18.76 -0.67 6.43
N ASP A 75 18.30 -1.91 6.36
CA ASP A 75 18.91 -2.98 5.57
C ASP A 75 18.29 -3.11 4.16
N TYR A 76 17.26 -2.35 3.81
CA TYR A 76 16.52 -2.45 2.55
C TYR A 76 17.36 -2.11 1.32
N GLN A 77 17.22 -2.92 0.25
CA GLN A 77 17.97 -2.77 -1.01
C GLN A 77 17.08 -2.70 -2.26
N GLY A 78 15.74 -2.77 -2.12
CA GLY A 78 14.80 -2.79 -3.24
C GLY A 78 13.95 -4.07 -3.30
N GLY A 79 12.95 -4.08 -4.17
CA GLY A 79 12.02 -5.20 -4.39
C GLY A 79 11.25 -5.62 -3.13
N ARG A 80 10.94 -6.91 -3.03
CA ARG A 80 10.29 -7.54 -1.89
C ARG A 80 11.33 -8.10 -0.92
N MET A 81 11.46 -7.49 0.25
CA MET A 81 12.40 -7.91 1.29
C MET A 81 11.67 -8.43 2.53
N LEU A 82 11.96 -9.65 2.95
CA LEU A 82 11.49 -10.20 4.23
C LEU A 82 12.58 -10.07 5.30
N PHE A 83 12.32 -9.32 6.36
CA PHE A 83 13.20 -9.25 7.52
C PHE A 83 12.78 -10.24 8.61
N LEU A 84 13.73 -11.03 9.11
CA LEU A 84 13.55 -11.99 10.20
C LEU A 84 14.59 -11.72 11.32
N GLY A 85 14.14 -11.10 12.40
CA GLY A 85 14.94 -10.75 13.57
C GLY A 85 14.97 -11.86 14.63
N PHE A 86 16.10 -12.56 14.77
CA PHE A 86 16.27 -13.62 15.76
C PHE A 86 16.89 -13.06 17.06
N GLY A 87 16.03 -12.75 18.03
CA GLY A 87 16.42 -12.17 19.32
C GLY A 87 15.91 -12.99 20.50
N THR A 88 15.22 -12.32 21.43
CA THR A 88 14.46 -12.96 22.50
C THR A 88 13.33 -13.82 21.90
N GLY A 89 12.59 -13.27 20.95
CA GLY A 89 11.60 -13.93 20.11
C GLY A 89 11.97 -13.90 18.61
N LEU A 90 10.95 -13.77 17.75
CA LEU A 90 11.08 -13.57 16.31
C LEU A 90 10.39 -12.26 15.93
N GLY A 91 11.18 -11.22 15.64
CA GLY A 91 10.68 -9.99 15.03
C GLY A 91 10.57 -10.17 13.53
N THR A 92 9.51 -9.65 12.91
CA THR A 92 9.31 -9.78 11.47
C THR A 92 8.84 -8.48 10.84
N ALA A 93 9.36 -8.17 9.66
CA ALA A 93 8.88 -7.06 8.85
C ALA A 93 8.99 -7.44 7.37
N MET A 94 8.11 -6.90 6.55
CA MET A 94 8.13 -7.06 5.10
C MET A 94 8.27 -5.68 4.49
N ILE A 95 9.13 -5.55 3.47
CA ILE A 95 9.17 -4.34 2.66
C ILE A 95 8.82 -4.74 1.24
N VAL A 96 7.80 -4.12 0.65
CA VAL A 96 7.39 -4.35 -0.74
C VAL A 96 7.49 -3.02 -1.47
N ASP A 97 8.49 -2.91 -2.35
CA ASP A 97 8.71 -1.73 -3.20
C ASP A 97 8.74 -0.40 -2.40
N GLY A 98 9.45 -0.42 -1.27
CA GLY A 98 9.60 0.71 -0.36
C GLY A 98 8.56 0.81 0.76
N LEU A 99 7.43 0.08 0.67
CA LEU A 99 6.41 0.07 1.72
C LEU A 99 6.81 -0.87 2.85
N VAL A 100 7.02 -0.32 4.06
CA VAL A 100 7.43 -1.09 5.24
C VAL A 100 6.20 -1.54 6.03
N GLU A 101 6.01 -2.85 6.14
CA GLU A 101 4.97 -3.48 6.96
C GLU A 101 5.61 -4.23 8.15
N SER A 102 5.28 -3.82 9.37
CA SER A 102 5.62 -4.58 10.56
C SER A 102 4.69 -5.78 10.69
N MET A 103 5.23 -6.97 10.99
CA MET A 103 4.42 -8.18 11.07
C MET A 103 4.59 -8.90 12.41
N GLU A 104 3.53 -9.58 12.85
CA GLU A 104 3.51 -10.38 14.08
C GLU A 104 3.57 -11.89 13.79
N LEU A 105 4.38 -12.29 12.79
CA LEU A 105 4.49 -13.70 12.39
C LEU A 105 5.06 -14.59 13.49
N GLY A 106 5.85 -14.03 14.41
CA GLY A 106 6.44 -14.75 15.54
C GLY A 106 5.41 -15.49 16.41
N HIS A 107 4.19 -14.97 16.50
CA HIS A 107 3.11 -15.54 17.32
C HIS A 107 2.30 -16.63 16.62
N LEU A 108 2.47 -16.82 15.31
CA LEU A 108 1.73 -17.83 14.58
C LEU A 108 2.11 -19.24 15.03
N PRO A 109 1.15 -20.20 14.99
CA PRO A 109 1.42 -21.59 15.36
C PRO A 109 2.53 -22.22 14.51
N TYR A 110 3.46 -22.90 15.18
CA TYR A 110 4.51 -23.72 14.60
C TYR A 110 4.69 -25.00 15.41
N ARG A 111 4.33 -26.15 14.80
CA ARG A 111 4.29 -27.45 15.46
C ARG A 111 3.42 -27.41 16.73
N LYS A 112 4.01 -27.66 17.90
CA LYS A 112 3.31 -27.72 19.19
C LYS A 112 3.22 -26.36 19.92
N ARG A 113 3.82 -25.29 19.38
CA ARG A 113 3.87 -23.94 20.00
C ARG A 113 3.84 -22.86 18.92
N THR A 114 4.47 -21.71 19.13
CA THR A 114 4.59 -20.61 18.14
C THR A 114 5.96 -20.60 17.46
N TYR A 115 6.13 -19.83 16.37
CA TYR A 115 7.44 -19.66 15.73
C TYR A 115 8.52 -19.17 16.71
N GLU A 116 8.24 -18.09 17.46
CA GLU A 116 9.20 -17.50 18.40
C GLU A 116 9.68 -18.48 19.50
N ASP A 117 8.85 -19.46 19.89
CA ASP A 117 9.20 -20.47 20.89
C ASP A 117 10.25 -21.47 20.39
N TYR A 118 10.38 -21.62 19.07
CA TYR A 118 11.37 -22.48 18.43
C TYR A 118 12.60 -21.70 17.97
N VAL A 119 12.42 -20.51 17.39
CA VAL A 119 13.52 -19.77 16.76
C VAL A 119 14.08 -18.63 17.62
N GLY A 120 13.38 -18.23 18.68
CA GLY A 120 13.89 -17.26 19.66
C GLY A 120 14.90 -17.86 20.64
N SER A 121 15.37 -17.05 21.58
CA SER A 121 16.36 -17.42 22.60
C SER A 121 15.91 -18.58 23.49
N ARG A 122 14.60 -18.70 23.76
CA ARG A 122 14.00 -19.83 24.50
C ARG A 122 14.20 -21.15 23.75
N GLY A 123 13.95 -21.15 22.44
CA GLY A 123 14.18 -22.29 21.57
C GLY A 123 15.65 -22.70 21.53
N LEU A 124 16.56 -21.72 21.39
CA LEU A 124 18.01 -21.94 21.39
C LEU A 124 18.50 -22.62 22.68
N LYS A 125 18.10 -22.11 23.85
CA LYS A 125 18.45 -22.68 25.16
C LYS A 125 17.89 -24.10 25.32
N ARG A 126 16.61 -24.29 25.01
CA ARG A 126 15.90 -25.57 25.23
C ARG A 126 16.37 -26.69 24.30
N ARG A 127 16.69 -26.38 23.04
CA ARG A 127 16.93 -27.40 22.00
C ARG A 127 18.40 -27.58 21.65
N GLY A 128 19.26 -26.64 22.07
CA GLY A 128 20.66 -26.60 21.70
C GLY A 128 20.87 -26.13 20.25
N ARG A 129 22.06 -25.57 19.99
CA ARG A 129 22.38 -24.85 18.75
C ARG A 129 22.07 -25.63 17.47
N LYS A 130 22.43 -26.93 17.41
CA LYS A 130 22.26 -27.75 16.20
C LYS A 130 20.78 -27.94 15.84
N LYS A 131 19.91 -28.21 16.82
CA LYS A 131 18.47 -28.38 16.56
C LYS A 131 17.80 -27.04 16.31
N TRP A 132 18.18 -26.00 17.04
CA TRP A 132 17.69 -24.64 16.83
C TRP A 132 17.98 -24.13 15.41
N GLN A 133 19.20 -24.34 14.89
CA GLN A 133 19.52 -23.97 13.50
C GLN A 133 18.63 -24.68 12.48
N LYS A 134 18.31 -25.97 12.69
CA LYS A 134 17.37 -26.69 11.82
C LYS A 134 15.97 -26.09 11.85
N ASP A 135 15.50 -25.70 13.03
CA ASP A 135 14.19 -25.05 13.17
C ASP A 135 14.21 -23.67 12.50
N VAL A 136 15.26 -22.86 12.69
CA VAL A 136 15.43 -21.57 12.02
C VAL A 136 15.38 -21.73 10.49
N ILE A 137 16.17 -22.65 9.92
CA ILE A 137 16.19 -22.87 8.46
C ILE A 137 14.81 -23.31 7.95
N ALA A 138 14.13 -24.20 8.67
CA ALA A 138 12.79 -24.65 8.28
C ALA A 138 11.77 -23.51 8.31
N VAL A 139 11.85 -22.62 9.31
CA VAL A 139 10.97 -21.45 9.42
C VAL A 139 11.26 -20.43 8.32
N ILE A 140 12.53 -20.15 8.05
CA ILE A 140 12.92 -19.27 6.93
C ILE A 140 12.33 -19.81 5.62
N GLN A 141 12.50 -21.10 5.33
CA GLN A 141 11.96 -21.69 4.09
C GLN A 141 10.43 -21.58 4.02
N GLN A 142 9.74 -21.88 5.12
CA GLN A 142 8.27 -21.82 5.15
C GLN A 142 7.76 -20.40 4.92
N LEU A 143 8.39 -19.40 5.55
CA LEU A 143 8.01 -17.99 5.38
C LEU A 143 8.41 -17.47 4.00
N THR A 144 9.55 -17.88 3.46
CA THR A 144 9.99 -17.52 2.10
C THR A 144 9.00 -18.04 1.06
N ASN A 145 8.58 -19.31 1.18
CA ASN A 145 7.57 -19.89 0.28
C ASN A 145 6.20 -19.22 0.39
N ALA A 146 5.84 -18.71 1.58
CA ALA A 146 4.55 -18.08 1.80
C ALA A 146 4.51 -16.61 1.36
N MET A 147 5.63 -15.90 1.50
CA MET A 147 5.70 -14.45 1.29
C MET A 147 6.40 -14.06 -0.02
N GLU A 148 7.04 -15.03 -0.70
CA GLU A 148 7.75 -14.89 -1.96
C GLU A 148 8.68 -13.64 -2.04
N PRO A 149 9.55 -13.40 -1.05
CA PRO A 149 10.48 -12.27 -1.10
C PRO A 149 11.57 -12.48 -2.17
N ASN A 150 12.09 -11.39 -2.72
CA ASN A 150 13.31 -11.38 -3.53
C ASN A 150 14.57 -11.51 -2.65
N ASP A 151 14.53 -10.97 -1.43
CA ASP A 151 15.63 -10.96 -0.47
C ASP A 151 15.13 -11.23 0.96
N VAL A 152 15.89 -12.00 1.74
CA VAL A 152 15.60 -12.30 3.14
C VAL A 152 16.74 -11.83 4.04
N VAL A 153 16.46 -10.86 4.90
CA VAL A 153 17.46 -10.32 5.83
C VAL A 153 17.30 -10.92 7.21
N LEU A 154 18.34 -11.58 7.70
CA LEU A 154 18.38 -12.15 9.03
C LEU A 154 19.04 -11.17 10.01
N GLY A 155 18.25 -10.63 10.93
CA GLY A 155 18.69 -9.67 11.95
C GLY A 155 18.67 -10.25 13.37
N GLY A 156 18.93 -9.38 14.35
CA GLY A 156 18.91 -9.74 15.76
C GLY A 156 20.17 -10.49 16.25
N GLY A 157 20.38 -10.47 17.57
CA GLY A 157 21.62 -10.95 18.19
C GLY A 157 21.95 -12.43 17.95
N ASN A 158 20.97 -13.26 17.58
CA ASN A 158 21.18 -14.67 17.29
C ASN A 158 21.42 -14.98 15.79
N ALA A 159 21.21 -14.04 14.86
CA ALA A 159 21.41 -14.29 13.42
C ALA A 159 22.86 -14.76 13.11
N LYS A 160 23.86 -14.15 13.76
CA LYS A 160 25.28 -14.54 13.63
C LYS A 160 25.59 -15.99 14.04
N ARG A 161 24.66 -16.67 14.72
CA ARG A 161 24.84 -18.07 15.12
C ARG A 161 24.47 -19.04 14.00
N ILE A 162 23.80 -18.60 12.93
CA ILE A 162 23.41 -19.39 11.76
C ILE A 162 24.62 -19.53 10.84
N ARG A 163 25.01 -20.77 10.50
CA ARG A 163 26.26 -21.04 9.75
C ARG A 163 26.04 -21.17 8.25
N HIS A 164 24.90 -21.73 7.85
CA HIS A 164 24.54 -21.97 6.46
C HIS A 164 23.24 -21.24 6.21
N LEU A 165 23.31 -20.23 5.35
CA LEU A 165 22.16 -19.43 4.95
C LEU A 165 21.46 -20.12 3.77
N PRO A 166 20.12 -20.22 3.78
CA PRO A 166 19.38 -20.61 2.60
C PRO A 166 19.63 -19.65 1.41
N PRO A 167 19.27 -20.04 0.18
CA PRO A 167 19.28 -19.12 -0.96
C PRO A 167 18.51 -17.82 -0.65
N GLN A 168 18.91 -16.71 -1.27
CA GLN A 168 18.28 -15.39 -1.09
C GLN A 168 18.34 -14.83 0.35
N CYS A 169 19.09 -15.47 1.26
CA CYS A 169 19.24 -14.99 2.63
C CYS A 169 20.60 -14.32 2.87
N ARG A 170 20.59 -13.18 3.55
CA ARG A 170 21.80 -12.50 4.04
C ARG A 170 21.68 -12.09 5.50
N VAL A 171 22.80 -11.92 6.18
CA VAL A 171 22.82 -11.44 7.58
C VAL A 171 22.90 -9.91 7.58
N GLY A 172 21.89 -9.28 8.19
CA GLY A 172 21.87 -7.83 8.41
C GLY A 172 22.75 -7.40 9.58
N THR A 173 22.86 -6.09 9.79
CA THR A 173 23.62 -5.53 10.92
C THR A 173 22.69 -4.84 11.90
N ASN A 174 22.93 -4.98 13.21
CA ASN A 174 22.16 -4.23 14.21
C ASN A 174 22.34 -2.71 14.05
N ALA A 175 23.43 -2.27 13.42
CA ALA A 175 23.64 -0.86 13.09
C ALA A 175 22.59 -0.33 12.09
N ALA A 176 21.92 -1.21 11.34
CA ALA A 176 20.88 -0.83 10.40
C ALA A 176 19.68 -0.21 11.10
N ALA A 177 19.41 -0.53 12.38
CA ALA A 177 18.36 0.14 13.15
C ALA A 177 18.62 1.65 13.28
N PHE A 178 19.89 2.08 13.42
CA PHE A 178 20.24 3.51 13.42
C PHE A 178 19.96 4.13 12.05
N ARG A 179 20.41 3.47 10.96
CA ARG A 179 20.13 3.94 9.60
C ARG A 179 18.63 4.03 9.34
N GLY A 180 17.85 3.02 9.75
CA GLY A 180 16.40 3.03 9.65
C GLY A 180 15.75 4.13 10.48
N GLY A 181 16.25 4.39 11.69
CA GLY A 181 15.84 5.53 12.51
C GLY A 181 16.12 6.87 11.83
N PHE A 182 17.26 7.03 11.17
CA PHE A 182 17.54 8.20 10.34
C PHE A 182 16.63 8.24 9.12
N LEU A 183 16.40 7.13 8.42
CA LEU A 183 15.48 7.03 7.28
C LEU A 183 14.02 7.29 7.67
N LEU A 184 13.64 7.13 8.93
CA LEU A 184 12.31 7.52 9.40
C LEU A 184 12.11 9.05 9.39
N TRP A 185 13.20 9.80 9.47
CA TRP A 185 13.24 11.27 9.37
C TRP A 185 13.73 11.77 8.00
N ASN A 186 14.64 11.03 7.36
CA ASN A 186 15.15 11.20 6.00
C ASN A 186 14.26 10.56 4.94
N GLN A 187 13.13 9.97 5.33
CA GLN A 187 11.86 10.29 4.70
C GLN A 187 11.63 11.79 4.88
N ALA A 188 12.49 12.56 4.21
CA ALA A 188 12.07 13.56 3.30
C ALA A 188 10.69 13.12 2.80
N THR A 189 9.61 13.85 3.01
CA THR A 189 9.63 15.31 2.86
C THR A 189 10.38 15.76 1.59
N ASP A 190 10.63 14.81 0.66
CA ASP A 190 10.59 14.91 -0.80
C ASP A 190 9.17 14.46 -1.23
N GLY A 191 8.21 15.13 -0.59
CA GLY A 191 6.76 14.99 -0.74
C GLY A 191 6.03 15.96 0.18
N ALA A 192 6.47 16.10 1.43
CA ALA A 192 5.79 16.93 2.43
C ALA A 192 6.74 17.55 3.48
N ALA A 193 7.35 18.71 3.20
CA ALA A 193 7.98 19.67 4.13
C ALA A 193 9.47 20.03 3.93
N GLN A 194 9.84 20.44 2.71
CA GLN A 194 10.59 21.70 2.49
C GLN A 194 10.53 22.10 1.02
N ARG A 195 9.30 22.26 0.49
CA ARG A 195 9.13 23.35 -0.47
C ARG A 195 9.31 24.61 0.38
N LYS A 196 10.41 25.35 0.15
CA LYS A 196 10.36 26.81 0.30
C LYS A 196 9.04 27.26 -0.33
N PRO A 197 8.33 28.26 0.21
CA PRO A 197 7.27 28.87 -0.55
C PRO A 197 7.92 29.40 -1.83
N ALA A 198 7.88 28.59 -2.90
CA ALA A 198 7.72 29.11 -4.23
C ALA A 198 6.56 30.07 -4.04
N GLU A 199 6.81 31.34 -4.28
CA GLU A 199 5.79 32.36 -4.34
C GLU A 199 4.58 31.70 -4.99
N MET A 200 3.59 31.36 -4.16
CA MET A 200 2.37 30.75 -4.61
C MET A 200 1.73 31.88 -5.40
N SER A 201 1.98 31.87 -6.70
CA SER A 201 1.04 32.43 -7.65
C SER A 201 -0.30 31.82 -7.28
N GLN A 202 -1.17 32.68 -6.77
CA GLN A 202 -2.49 32.40 -6.28
C GLN A 202 -3.26 31.54 -7.30
N GLU A 203 -3.29 30.22 -7.10
CA GLU A 203 -4.27 29.35 -7.73
C GLU A 203 -5.04 28.67 -6.61
N GLN A 204 -6.31 29.04 -6.49
CA GLN A 204 -7.18 28.81 -5.35
C GLN A 204 -7.44 27.32 -5.11
N GLU A 205 -6.95 26.76 -4.00
CA GLU A 205 -7.39 25.46 -3.47
C GLU A 205 -8.89 25.56 -3.15
N HIS A 206 -9.72 24.87 -3.94
CA HIS A 206 -11.15 24.74 -3.67
C HIS A 206 -11.37 23.46 -2.88
N GLU A 207 -11.48 23.59 -1.57
CA GLU A 207 -12.08 22.60 -0.70
C GLU A 207 -13.46 22.20 -1.27
N MET A 208 -13.74 20.90 -1.28
CA MET A 208 -15.00 20.35 -1.78
C MET A 208 -15.56 19.38 -0.75
N GLU A 209 -16.87 19.22 -0.76
CA GLU A 209 -17.58 18.23 0.03
C GLU A 209 -18.06 17.09 -0.86
N ILE A 210 -17.84 15.85 -0.42
CA ILE A 210 -18.15 14.65 -1.20
C ILE A 210 -18.64 13.50 -0.34
N GLY A 211 -19.71 12.84 -0.79
CA GLY A 211 -20.12 11.54 -0.26
C GLY A 211 -19.37 10.40 -0.94
N VAL A 212 -18.92 9.39 -0.19
CA VAL A 212 -18.33 8.17 -0.79
C VAL A 212 -19.10 6.93 -0.35
N VAL A 213 -19.60 6.18 -1.33
CA VAL A 213 -20.38 4.95 -1.13
C VAL A 213 -19.55 3.74 -1.52
N GLY A 214 -19.44 2.76 -0.63
CA GLY A 214 -18.66 1.54 -0.84
C GLY A 214 -17.25 1.69 -0.28
N LEU A 215 -17.02 1.19 0.93
CA LEU A 215 -15.80 1.32 1.72
C LEU A 215 -14.99 0.02 1.73
N GLY A 216 -15.00 -0.69 0.60
CA GLY A 216 -13.98 -1.68 0.29
C GLY A 216 -12.61 -1.02 0.16
N ARG A 217 -11.57 -1.80 -0.16
CA ARG A 217 -10.17 -1.28 -0.19
C ARG A 217 -10.01 -0.04 -1.07
N MET A 218 -10.61 -0.01 -2.26
CA MET A 218 -10.49 1.14 -3.16
C MET A 218 -11.24 2.38 -2.64
N GLY A 219 -12.49 2.23 -2.21
CA GLY A 219 -13.28 3.37 -1.73
C GLY A 219 -12.75 3.98 -0.43
N ALA A 220 -12.29 3.14 0.50
CA ALA A 220 -11.62 3.62 1.71
C ALA A 220 -10.34 4.40 1.39
N ASN A 221 -9.55 3.97 0.40
CA ASN A 221 -8.36 4.70 -0.01
C ASN A 221 -8.69 6.02 -0.73
N ILE A 222 -9.78 6.06 -1.52
CA ILE A 222 -10.28 7.31 -2.12
C ILE A 222 -10.67 8.31 -1.03
N VAL A 223 -11.43 7.87 -0.02
CA VAL A 223 -11.79 8.71 1.14
C VAL A 223 -10.55 9.27 1.82
N ARG A 224 -9.57 8.40 2.13
CA ARG A 224 -8.33 8.81 2.80
C ARG A 224 -7.57 9.85 1.98
N ARG A 225 -7.36 9.58 0.68
CA ARG A 225 -6.63 10.51 -0.21
C ARG A 225 -7.34 11.86 -0.35
N LEU A 226 -8.68 11.86 -0.45
CA LEU A 226 -9.45 13.10 -0.53
C LEU A 226 -9.41 13.89 0.79
N THR A 227 -9.49 13.20 1.93
CA THR A 227 -9.40 13.82 3.26
C THR A 227 -8.00 14.39 3.50
N GLU A 228 -6.94 13.68 3.12
CA GLU A 228 -5.54 14.14 3.17
C GLU A 228 -5.29 15.36 2.27
N ALA A 229 -6.01 15.47 1.16
CA ALA A 229 -6.00 16.63 0.28
C ALA A 229 -6.88 17.79 0.77
N GLY A 230 -7.51 17.67 1.95
CA GLY A 230 -8.30 18.73 2.57
C GLY A 230 -9.77 18.80 2.12
N HIS A 231 -10.30 17.78 1.42
CA HIS A 231 -11.72 17.72 1.10
C HIS A 231 -12.54 17.15 2.25
N HIS A 232 -13.75 17.66 2.46
CA HIS A 232 -14.69 17.11 3.43
C HIS A 232 -15.35 15.86 2.87
N CYS A 233 -15.11 14.70 3.49
CA CYS A 233 -15.65 13.42 3.05
C CYS A 233 -16.65 12.87 4.06
N VAL A 234 -17.86 12.52 3.60
CA VAL A 234 -18.82 11.72 4.36
C VAL A 234 -18.94 10.35 3.72
N ALA A 235 -18.78 9.28 4.50
CA ALA A 235 -18.62 7.93 3.99
C ALA A 235 -19.77 6.99 4.40
N TYR A 236 -20.15 6.09 3.48
CA TYR A 236 -21.17 5.08 3.71
C TYR A 236 -20.79 3.73 3.09
N ASP A 237 -21.06 2.65 3.82
CA ASP A 237 -21.07 1.28 3.32
C ASP A 237 -22.24 0.52 3.95
N VAL A 238 -22.75 -0.52 3.29
CA VAL A 238 -23.79 -1.39 3.85
C VAL A 238 -23.28 -2.18 5.07
N ALA A 239 -21.99 -2.49 5.11
CA ALA A 239 -21.34 -3.19 6.21
C ALA A 239 -20.90 -2.22 7.31
N ALA A 240 -21.49 -2.34 8.50
CA ALA A 240 -21.15 -1.52 9.66
C ALA A 240 -19.65 -1.56 9.99
N ALA A 241 -19.01 -2.73 9.92
CA ALA A 241 -17.57 -2.88 10.16
C ALA A 241 -16.69 -2.10 9.17
N ALA A 242 -17.16 -1.87 7.94
CA ALA A 242 -16.43 -1.04 6.98
C ALA A 242 -16.52 0.45 7.34
N ARG A 243 -17.69 0.90 7.80
CA ARG A 243 -17.89 2.26 8.32
C ARG A 243 -17.07 2.50 9.58
N GLU A 244 -17.11 1.59 10.56
CA GLU A 244 -16.34 1.70 11.81
C GLU A 244 -14.83 1.86 11.56
N ARG A 245 -14.29 1.13 10.57
CA ARG A 245 -12.87 1.23 10.19
C ARG A 245 -12.52 2.59 9.60
N VAL A 246 -13.36 3.14 8.72
CA VAL A 246 -13.12 4.46 8.12
C VAL A 246 -13.35 5.58 9.15
N ALA A 247 -14.33 5.42 10.03
CA ALA A 247 -14.58 6.35 11.14
C ALA A 247 -13.40 6.42 12.14
N ALA A 248 -12.67 5.32 12.32
CA ALA A 248 -11.46 5.30 13.16
C ALA A 248 -10.35 6.22 12.64
N ASP A 249 -10.35 6.53 11.33
CA ASP A 249 -9.43 7.47 10.69
C ASP A 249 -9.90 8.95 10.83
N GLY A 250 -11.04 9.19 11.49
CA GLY A 250 -11.61 10.52 11.70
C GLY A 250 -12.58 10.98 10.62
N THR A 251 -12.85 10.17 9.59
CA THR A 251 -13.84 10.48 8.56
C THR A 251 -15.26 10.34 9.10
N GLU A 252 -16.15 11.29 8.78
CA GLU A 252 -17.56 11.17 9.10
C GLU A 252 -18.20 9.97 8.38
N THR A 253 -19.04 9.20 9.08
CA THR A 253 -19.79 8.09 8.47
C THR A 253 -21.26 8.13 8.88
N VAL A 254 -22.14 7.73 7.96
CA VAL A 254 -23.60 7.71 8.14
C VAL A 254 -24.17 6.29 8.06
N ALA A 255 -25.40 6.07 8.53
CA ALA A 255 -26.00 4.74 8.60
C ALA A 255 -26.82 4.35 7.36
N SER A 256 -27.12 5.30 6.46
CA SER A 256 -27.91 5.05 5.26
C SER A 256 -27.58 6.00 4.09
N LEU A 257 -27.95 5.63 2.86
CA LEU A 257 -27.79 6.49 1.67
C LEU A 257 -28.60 7.80 1.75
N PRO A 258 -29.86 7.82 2.25
CA PRO A 258 -30.57 9.08 2.45
C PRO A 258 -29.92 9.99 3.49
N GLU A 259 -29.36 9.43 4.58
CA GLU A 259 -28.57 10.21 5.53
C GLU A 259 -27.31 10.80 4.88
N LEU A 260 -26.64 10.03 4.01
CA LEU A 260 -25.50 10.55 3.24
C LEU A 260 -25.89 11.77 2.42
N VAL A 261 -26.98 11.68 1.65
CA VAL A 261 -27.44 12.81 0.83
C VAL A 261 -27.86 14.01 1.72
N ALA A 262 -28.47 13.75 2.88
CA ALA A 262 -28.87 14.80 3.81
C ALA A 262 -27.69 15.50 4.50
N SER A 263 -26.56 14.80 4.70
CA SER A 263 -25.35 15.35 5.31
C SER A 263 -24.55 16.27 4.39
N LEU A 264 -24.79 16.21 3.08
CA LEU A 264 -24.03 16.97 2.08
C LEU A 264 -24.77 18.25 1.65
N ALA A 265 -23.99 19.32 1.49
CA ALA A 265 -24.39 20.61 0.92
C ALA A 265 -24.62 20.49 -0.60
N LYS A 266 -25.50 21.36 -1.10
CA LYS A 266 -25.85 21.42 -2.53
C LYS A 266 -24.89 22.35 -3.29
N PRO A 267 -24.57 22.07 -4.57
CA PRO A 267 -24.89 20.84 -5.29
C PRO A 267 -24.05 19.66 -4.76
N ARG A 268 -24.70 18.52 -4.53
CA ARG A 268 -24.05 17.38 -3.87
C ARG A 268 -23.24 16.58 -4.87
N ALA A 269 -22.07 16.09 -4.47
CA ALA A 269 -21.32 15.10 -5.21
C ALA A 269 -21.25 13.79 -4.41
N VAL A 270 -21.61 12.67 -5.03
CA VAL A 270 -21.50 11.33 -4.43
C VAL A 270 -20.71 10.40 -5.33
N TRP A 271 -19.59 9.89 -4.83
CA TRP A 271 -18.74 8.92 -5.49
C TRP A 271 -19.09 7.49 -5.08
N VAL A 272 -19.41 6.65 -6.07
CA VAL A 272 -19.83 5.26 -5.90
C VAL A 272 -18.68 4.31 -6.26
N MET A 273 -18.24 3.51 -5.28
CA MET A 273 -17.17 2.51 -5.35
C MET A 273 -17.67 1.13 -4.91
N VAL A 274 -18.76 0.66 -5.51
CA VAL A 274 -19.37 -0.65 -5.23
C VAL A 274 -19.17 -1.62 -6.41
N PRO A 275 -19.38 -2.94 -6.23
CA PRO A 275 -19.36 -3.89 -7.34
C PRO A 275 -20.37 -3.52 -8.43
N ALA A 276 -20.00 -3.73 -9.70
CA ALA A 276 -20.82 -3.38 -10.86
C ALA A 276 -22.26 -3.95 -10.80
N SER A 277 -22.41 -5.13 -10.19
CA SER A 277 -23.70 -5.82 -10.01
C SER A 277 -24.69 -5.08 -9.11
N VAL A 278 -24.22 -4.19 -8.23
CA VAL A 278 -25.08 -3.43 -7.28
C VAL A 278 -25.04 -1.93 -7.53
N THR A 279 -24.21 -1.46 -8.46
CA THR A 279 -24.11 -0.03 -8.78
C THR A 279 -25.46 0.54 -9.23
N GLY A 280 -26.25 -0.20 -10.02
CA GLY A 280 -27.55 0.28 -10.52
C GLY A 280 -28.52 0.61 -9.39
N ASP A 281 -28.70 -0.31 -8.46
CA ASP A 281 -29.57 -0.14 -7.29
C ASP A 281 -29.08 0.97 -6.36
N THR A 282 -27.77 1.09 -6.19
CA THR A 282 -27.13 2.15 -5.40
C THR A 282 -27.42 3.54 -6.00
N VAL A 283 -27.21 3.69 -7.31
CA VAL A 283 -27.48 4.92 -8.06
C VAL A 283 -28.97 5.28 -8.00
N ASN A 284 -29.86 4.31 -8.17
CA ASN A 284 -31.31 4.55 -8.09
C ASN A 284 -31.75 5.01 -6.70
N THR A 285 -31.16 4.42 -5.65
CA THR A 285 -31.46 4.79 -4.26
C THR A 285 -30.98 6.21 -3.96
N LEU A 286 -29.74 6.55 -4.34
CA LEU A 286 -29.20 7.91 -4.24
C LEU A 286 -30.09 8.93 -4.97
N ALA A 287 -30.42 8.64 -6.24
CA ALA A 287 -31.24 9.51 -7.08
C ALA A 287 -32.67 9.71 -6.57
N SER A 288 -33.16 8.88 -5.65
CA SER A 288 -34.47 9.04 -5.03
C SER A 288 -34.45 10.07 -3.87
N SER A 289 -33.26 10.44 -3.39
CA SER A 289 -33.06 11.43 -2.32
C SER A 289 -32.33 12.69 -2.80
N MET A 290 -31.80 12.68 -4.03
CA MET A 290 -31.08 13.81 -4.63
C MET A 290 -32.01 14.75 -5.40
N GLU A 291 -31.52 15.96 -5.63
CA GLU A 291 -32.26 17.04 -6.29
C GLU A 291 -31.62 17.44 -7.63
N PRO A 292 -32.34 18.17 -8.51
CA PRO A 292 -31.76 18.70 -9.73
C PRO A 292 -30.48 19.52 -9.46
N GLY A 293 -29.42 19.22 -10.20
CA GLY A 293 -28.09 19.81 -10.06
C GLY A 293 -27.11 18.95 -9.25
N ASP A 294 -27.59 17.95 -8.49
CA ASP A 294 -26.69 17.02 -7.79
C ASP A 294 -25.99 16.05 -8.76
N ILE A 295 -24.87 15.47 -8.33
CA ILE A 295 -23.92 14.73 -9.16
C ILE A 295 -23.63 13.35 -8.55
N ILE A 296 -23.72 12.30 -9.38
CA ILE A 296 -23.30 10.95 -9.03
C ILE A 296 -22.09 10.56 -9.90
N ILE A 297 -20.99 10.15 -9.26
CA ILE A 297 -19.77 9.66 -9.92
C ILE A 297 -19.70 8.14 -9.73
N ASP A 298 -19.68 7.37 -10.81
CA ASP A 298 -19.43 5.92 -10.77
C ASP A 298 -17.95 5.64 -11.04
N GLY A 299 -17.18 5.44 -9.96
CA GLY A 299 -15.76 5.13 -10.02
C GLY A 299 -15.42 3.65 -10.18
N GLY A 300 -16.45 2.80 -10.28
CA GLY A 300 -16.31 1.35 -10.33
C GLY A 300 -15.84 0.81 -11.68
N ASN A 301 -16.01 -0.50 -11.87
CA ASN A 301 -15.73 -1.19 -13.14
C ASN A 301 -17.04 -1.52 -13.87
N SER A 302 -17.94 -0.54 -13.99
CA SER A 302 -19.20 -0.68 -14.72
C SER A 302 -18.98 -0.75 -16.22
N TYR A 303 -19.94 -1.33 -16.95
CA TYR A 303 -19.90 -1.36 -18.41
C TYR A 303 -20.34 -0.01 -18.98
N TYR A 304 -19.62 0.52 -19.97
CA TYR A 304 -19.84 1.88 -20.47
C TYR A 304 -21.26 2.15 -21.02
N ARG A 305 -21.95 1.11 -21.53
CA ARG A 305 -23.33 1.25 -22.01
C ARG A 305 -24.31 1.49 -20.86
N ASP A 306 -24.05 0.88 -19.70
CA ASP A 306 -24.86 1.11 -18.50
C ASP A 306 -24.69 2.55 -18.02
N ALA A 307 -23.49 3.13 -18.16
CA ALA A 307 -23.26 4.54 -17.86
C ALA A 307 -24.06 5.47 -18.79
N ILE A 308 -24.13 5.17 -20.08
CA ILE A 308 -24.94 5.91 -21.06
C ILE A 308 -26.43 5.84 -20.68
N GLU A 309 -26.94 4.65 -20.38
CA GLU A 309 -28.34 4.44 -19.99
C GLU A 309 -28.69 5.20 -18.72
N ARG A 310 -27.88 5.06 -17.66
CA ARG A 310 -28.09 5.74 -16.37
C ARG A 310 -28.03 7.26 -16.50
N ALA A 311 -27.05 7.78 -17.24
CA ALA A 311 -26.97 9.22 -17.51
C ALA A 311 -28.24 9.72 -18.22
N GLY A 312 -28.77 8.94 -19.17
CA GLY A 312 -30.04 9.22 -19.84
C GLY A 312 -31.20 9.35 -18.85
N THR A 313 -31.39 8.35 -17.97
CA THR A 313 -32.47 8.33 -16.97
C THR A 313 -32.31 9.42 -15.90
N LEU A 314 -31.10 9.68 -15.42
CA LEU A 314 -30.85 10.68 -14.38
C LEU A 314 -31.02 12.11 -14.89
N ARG A 315 -30.72 12.34 -16.17
CA ARG A 315 -30.94 13.65 -16.82
C ARG A 315 -32.41 14.05 -16.82
N GLU A 316 -33.35 13.10 -16.90
CA GLU A 316 -34.80 13.39 -16.77
C GLU A 316 -35.17 13.94 -15.39
N LYS A 317 -34.37 13.63 -14.37
CA LYS A 317 -34.50 14.16 -13.00
C LYS A 317 -33.63 15.39 -12.74
N GLY A 318 -32.88 15.86 -13.74
CA GLY A 318 -31.90 16.93 -13.59
C GLY A 318 -30.67 16.55 -12.76
N ILE A 319 -30.40 15.25 -12.56
CA ILE A 319 -29.23 14.76 -11.82
C ILE A 319 -28.13 14.43 -12.83
N HIS A 320 -26.91 14.87 -12.55
CA HIS A 320 -25.76 14.64 -13.41
C HIS A 320 -25.09 13.30 -13.07
N TYR A 321 -24.61 12.61 -14.10
CA TYR A 321 -23.89 11.35 -13.96
C TYR A 321 -22.50 11.48 -14.58
N VAL A 322 -21.49 10.96 -13.90
CA VAL A 322 -20.10 10.94 -14.36
C VAL A 322 -19.56 9.52 -14.21
N ASP A 323 -19.09 8.92 -15.29
CA ASP A 323 -18.38 7.64 -15.24
C ASP A 323 -16.87 7.88 -15.13
N CYS A 324 -16.24 7.31 -14.12
CA CYS A 324 -14.81 7.48 -13.86
C CYS A 324 -14.10 6.11 -13.80
N GLY A 325 -13.44 5.74 -14.89
CA GLY A 325 -12.55 4.58 -14.91
C GLY A 325 -11.31 4.86 -14.07
N THR A 326 -11.12 4.11 -12.98
CA THR A 326 -10.01 4.31 -12.03
C THR A 326 -8.95 3.21 -12.18
N SER A 327 -7.69 3.57 -12.43
CA SER A 327 -6.54 2.65 -12.52
C SER A 327 -5.45 2.99 -11.49
N GLY A 328 -4.63 2.00 -11.12
CA GLY A 328 -3.58 2.11 -10.09
C GLY A 328 -3.81 1.21 -8.86
N GLY A 329 -5.05 0.76 -8.64
CA GLY A 329 -5.38 -0.19 -7.59
C GLY A 329 -4.96 0.30 -6.20
N VAL A 330 -4.37 -0.59 -5.39
CA VAL A 330 -3.98 -0.28 -4.02
C VAL A 330 -2.90 0.80 -3.92
N PHE A 331 -2.04 0.92 -4.95
CA PHE A 331 -0.95 1.89 -5.00
C PHE A 331 -1.44 3.33 -5.14
N GLY A 332 -2.68 3.54 -5.57
CA GLY A 332 -3.19 4.89 -5.81
C GLY A 332 -3.42 5.71 -4.55
N LEU A 333 -3.46 5.10 -3.35
CA LEU A 333 -3.49 5.86 -2.10
C LEU A 333 -2.26 6.78 -2.00
N GLU A 334 -1.08 6.21 -2.23
CA GLU A 334 0.20 6.92 -2.13
C GLU A 334 0.53 7.63 -3.46
N ARG A 335 0.41 6.92 -4.59
CA ARG A 335 0.91 7.36 -5.90
C ARG A 335 -0.12 8.09 -6.75
N GLY A 336 -1.38 8.17 -6.31
CA GLY A 336 -2.49 8.67 -7.10
C GLY A 336 -3.04 7.67 -8.12
N TYR A 337 -4.24 7.95 -8.59
CA TYR A 337 -5.02 7.11 -9.50
C TYR A 337 -5.03 7.69 -10.90
N CYS A 338 -4.80 6.86 -11.91
CA CYS A 338 -5.09 7.27 -13.29
C CYS A 338 -6.62 7.29 -13.48
N LEU A 339 -7.18 8.45 -13.82
CA LEU A 339 -8.63 8.67 -13.92
C LEU A 339 -9.07 8.97 -15.35
N MET A 340 -9.97 8.15 -15.88
CA MET A 340 -10.56 8.28 -17.22
C MET A 340 -12.03 8.66 -17.06
N ILE A 341 -12.38 9.90 -17.42
CA ILE A 341 -13.64 10.53 -16.99
C ILE A 341 -14.56 10.74 -18.19
N GLY A 342 -15.79 10.24 -18.11
CA GLY A 342 -16.88 10.48 -19.06
C GLY A 342 -18.00 11.28 -18.41
N GLY A 343 -18.51 12.29 -19.10
CA GLY A 343 -19.60 13.12 -18.59
C GLY A 343 -19.72 14.49 -19.26
N GLU A 344 -20.68 15.27 -18.79
CA GLU A 344 -20.90 16.65 -19.24
C GLU A 344 -19.70 17.54 -18.87
N GLN A 345 -19.21 18.33 -19.83
CA GLN A 345 -17.98 19.11 -19.66
C GLN A 345 -18.02 20.07 -18.46
N ALA A 346 -19.14 20.79 -18.26
CA ALA A 346 -19.28 21.72 -17.15
C ALA A 346 -19.26 21.01 -15.79
N ILE A 347 -19.81 19.80 -15.71
CA ILE A 347 -19.85 19.00 -14.48
C ILE A 347 -18.47 18.43 -14.19
N VAL A 348 -17.77 17.92 -15.20
CA VAL A 348 -16.40 17.44 -15.06
C VAL A 348 -15.46 18.57 -14.63
N GLN A 349 -15.64 19.79 -15.16
CA GLN A 349 -14.90 20.98 -14.73
C GLN A 349 -15.20 21.37 -13.28
N HIS A 350 -16.46 21.27 -12.84
CA HIS A 350 -16.82 21.52 -11.44
C HIS A 350 -16.14 20.52 -10.48
N LEU A 351 -15.98 19.26 -10.89
CA LEU A 351 -15.32 18.21 -10.11
C LEU A 351 -13.79 18.18 -10.24
N ASP A 352 -13.18 19.09 -11.02
CA ASP A 352 -11.73 19.11 -11.27
C ASP A 352 -10.86 19.08 -9.99
N PRO A 353 -11.22 19.79 -8.89
CA PRO A 353 -10.46 19.70 -7.65
C PRO A 353 -10.34 18.28 -7.10
N LEU A 354 -11.42 17.49 -7.15
CA LEU A 354 -11.40 16.09 -6.68
C LEU A 354 -10.51 15.22 -7.57
N PHE A 355 -10.60 15.38 -8.90
CA PHE A 355 -9.78 14.61 -9.83
C PHE A 355 -8.30 14.95 -9.70
N GLN A 356 -7.97 16.23 -9.50
CA GLN A 356 -6.60 16.67 -9.28
C GLN A 356 -6.02 16.07 -7.99
N SER A 357 -6.78 16.05 -6.90
CA SER A 357 -6.35 15.45 -5.62
C SER A 357 -6.18 13.94 -5.70
N LEU A 358 -7.02 13.26 -6.47
CA LEU A 358 -6.94 11.81 -6.65
C LEU A 358 -5.84 11.38 -7.63
N ALA A 359 -5.48 12.23 -8.60
CA ALA A 359 -4.50 11.87 -9.62
C ALA A 359 -3.04 11.88 -9.10
N PRO A 360 -2.09 11.26 -9.85
CA PRO A 360 -0.67 11.23 -9.47
C PRO A 360 0.02 12.60 -9.47
N GLY A 361 -0.44 13.53 -10.30
CA GLY A 361 0.24 14.79 -10.53
C GLY A 361 1.36 14.67 -11.58
N VAL A 362 1.89 15.82 -12.01
CA VAL A 362 2.84 15.90 -13.14
C VAL A 362 4.21 15.31 -12.82
N ASP A 363 4.60 15.30 -11.54
CA ASP A 363 5.91 14.82 -11.11
C ASP A 363 6.01 13.29 -11.08
N ALA A 364 4.90 12.58 -11.29
CA ALA A 364 4.86 11.12 -11.33
C ALA A 364 5.62 10.52 -12.53
N ALA A 365 5.84 11.30 -13.59
CA ALA A 365 6.63 10.90 -14.75
C ALA A 365 7.25 12.12 -15.45
N PRO A 366 8.41 11.97 -16.14
CA PRO A 366 8.95 13.04 -16.97
C PRO A 366 7.94 13.51 -18.03
N ARG A 367 7.86 14.81 -18.26
CA ARG A 367 7.01 15.36 -19.34
C ARG A 367 7.42 14.77 -20.68
N THR A 368 6.43 14.49 -21.53
CA THR A 368 6.67 13.95 -22.88
C THR A 368 7.57 14.89 -23.68
N PRO A 369 8.69 14.41 -24.27
CA PRO A 369 9.55 15.24 -25.10
C PRO A 369 8.77 15.98 -26.20
N GLY A 370 9.01 17.28 -26.33
CA GLY A 370 8.32 18.13 -27.31
C GLY A 370 7.01 18.76 -26.81
N LYS A 371 6.45 18.34 -25.67
CA LYS A 371 5.37 19.10 -25.03
C LYS A 371 5.94 20.37 -24.37
N SER A 372 5.39 21.51 -24.78
CA SER A 372 5.66 22.83 -24.18
C SER A 372 4.34 23.47 -23.76
N GLY A 373 4.40 24.43 -22.84
CA GLY A 373 3.22 25.13 -22.31
C GLY A 373 2.71 24.61 -20.96
N PRO A 374 1.54 25.09 -20.52
CA PRO A 374 0.93 24.75 -19.22
C PRO A 374 0.73 23.23 -19.06
N VAL A 375 0.81 22.77 -17.82
CA VAL A 375 0.58 21.36 -17.48
C VAL A 375 -0.89 21.04 -17.71
N SER A 376 -1.17 20.12 -18.63
CA SER A 376 -2.53 19.64 -18.90
C SER A 376 -2.99 18.61 -17.88
N ALA A 377 -4.30 18.41 -17.73
CA ALA A 377 -4.87 17.34 -16.90
C ALA A 377 -4.29 15.95 -17.24
N ALA A 378 -4.11 15.68 -18.55
CA ALA A 378 -3.51 14.43 -19.02
C ALA A 378 -2.09 14.22 -18.48
N GLU A 379 -1.30 15.29 -18.35
CA GLU A 379 0.04 15.24 -17.75
C GLU A 379 -0.01 15.06 -16.23
N LYS A 380 -1.13 15.36 -15.57
CA LYS A 380 -1.37 15.09 -14.15
C LYS A 380 -1.93 13.69 -13.89
N GLY A 381 -2.26 12.93 -14.93
CA GLY A 381 -2.78 11.55 -14.83
C GLY A 381 -4.31 11.43 -14.76
N TYR A 382 -5.06 12.46 -15.14
CA TYR A 382 -6.52 12.35 -15.32
C TYR A 382 -6.97 12.99 -16.63
N LEU A 383 -8.06 12.50 -17.22
CA LEU A 383 -8.51 12.96 -18.53
C LEU A 383 -10.03 12.92 -18.65
N HIS A 384 -10.63 14.04 -19.06
CA HIS A 384 -11.98 14.05 -19.61
C HIS A 384 -11.95 13.43 -21.01
N CYS A 385 -12.35 12.16 -21.10
CA CYS A 385 -12.29 11.34 -22.30
C CYS A 385 -13.43 11.65 -23.29
N GLY A 386 -14.52 12.27 -22.83
CA GLY A 386 -15.66 12.60 -23.66
C GLY A 386 -16.99 12.57 -22.89
N PRO A 387 -18.13 12.42 -23.59
CA PRO A 387 -19.45 12.35 -22.96
C PRO A 387 -19.61 11.07 -22.11
N ASN A 388 -20.77 10.90 -21.47
CA ASN A 388 -21.09 9.72 -20.68
C ASN A 388 -20.76 8.40 -21.41
N GLY A 389 -20.12 7.49 -20.68
CA GLY A 389 -19.58 6.22 -21.15
C GLY A 389 -18.13 6.30 -21.61
N ALA A 390 -17.60 7.47 -21.97
CA ALA A 390 -16.25 7.57 -22.52
C ALA A 390 -15.17 7.17 -21.51
N GLY A 391 -15.34 7.49 -20.22
CA GLY A 391 -14.37 7.18 -19.18
C GLY A 391 -14.25 5.67 -18.94
N HIS A 392 -15.38 5.01 -18.71
CA HIS A 392 -15.41 3.54 -18.58
C HIS A 392 -14.98 2.82 -19.85
N PHE A 393 -15.28 3.36 -21.04
CA PHE A 393 -14.83 2.77 -22.30
C PHE A 393 -13.30 2.78 -22.42
N VAL A 394 -12.66 3.92 -22.15
CA VAL A 394 -11.19 4.01 -22.19
C VAL A 394 -10.57 3.08 -21.14
N LYS A 395 -11.14 3.00 -19.93
CA LYS A 395 -10.69 2.06 -18.88
C LYS A 395 -10.84 0.59 -19.28
N MET A 396 -11.91 0.24 -19.99
CA MET A 396 -12.10 -1.12 -20.53
C MET A 396 -10.98 -1.47 -21.51
N VAL A 397 -10.64 -0.55 -22.42
CA VAL A 397 -9.54 -0.76 -23.38
C VAL A 397 -8.18 -0.79 -22.68
N HIS A 398 -7.95 0.06 -21.66
CA HIS A 398 -6.75 0.01 -20.81
C HIS A 398 -6.54 -1.40 -20.24
N ASN A 399 -7.58 -2.02 -19.66
CA ASN A 399 -7.48 -3.39 -19.14
C ASN A 399 -7.23 -4.44 -20.24
N GLY A 400 -7.80 -4.24 -21.43
CA GLY A 400 -7.51 -5.10 -22.58
C GLY A 400 -6.04 -5.05 -23.02
N ILE A 401 -5.44 -3.84 -23.01
CA ILE A 401 -4.01 -3.65 -23.29
C ILE A 401 -3.16 -4.27 -22.19
N GLU A 402 -3.53 -4.09 -20.92
CA GLU A 402 -2.86 -4.70 -19.76
C GLU A 402 -2.74 -6.22 -19.92
N TYR A 403 -3.82 -6.91 -20.31
CA TYR A 403 -3.79 -8.34 -20.56
C TYR A 403 -2.88 -8.73 -21.72
N GLY A 404 -2.87 -7.96 -22.81
CA GLY A 404 -1.97 -8.21 -23.94
C GLY A 404 -0.49 -8.08 -23.56
N LEU A 405 -0.15 -7.07 -22.76
CA LEU A 405 1.21 -6.86 -22.24
C LEU A 405 1.65 -8.02 -21.34
N MET A 406 0.79 -8.41 -20.40
CA MET A 406 1.06 -9.53 -19.50
C MET A 406 1.25 -10.84 -20.27
N ALA A 407 0.41 -11.11 -21.28
CA ALA A 407 0.52 -12.29 -22.13
C ALA A 407 1.83 -12.32 -22.92
N ALA A 408 2.22 -11.19 -23.53
CA ALA A 408 3.48 -11.10 -24.27
C ALA A 408 4.70 -11.40 -23.39
N TYR A 409 4.77 -10.82 -22.18
CA TYR A 409 5.83 -11.15 -21.23
C TYR A 409 5.77 -12.61 -20.80
N ALA A 410 4.59 -13.11 -20.44
CA ALA A 410 4.43 -14.49 -19.99
C ALA A 410 4.87 -15.51 -21.05
N GLU A 411 4.47 -15.32 -22.31
CA GLU A 411 4.84 -16.20 -23.43
C GLU A 411 6.34 -16.14 -23.71
N GLY A 412 6.92 -14.93 -23.81
CA GLY A 412 8.36 -14.76 -24.03
C GLY A 412 9.20 -15.41 -22.92
N LEU A 413 8.87 -15.15 -21.66
CA LEU A 413 9.55 -15.75 -20.52
C LEU A 413 9.32 -17.26 -20.43
N ASN A 414 8.16 -17.77 -20.86
CA ASN A 414 7.90 -19.20 -20.90
C ASN A 414 8.75 -19.91 -21.96
N ILE A 415 9.04 -19.27 -23.10
CA ILE A 415 10.00 -19.81 -24.09
C ILE A 415 11.39 -19.89 -23.47
N LEU A 416 11.85 -18.81 -22.81
CA LEU A 416 13.16 -18.79 -22.13
C LEU A 416 13.24 -19.86 -21.03
N LYS A 417 12.18 -20.02 -20.24
CA LYS A 417 12.07 -21.07 -19.21
C LYS A 417 12.26 -22.47 -19.76
N ASN A 418 11.89 -22.68 -21.01
CA ASN A 418 11.95 -23.98 -21.67
C ASN A 418 13.14 -24.12 -22.62
N ALA A 419 14.12 -23.21 -22.56
CA ALA A 419 15.31 -23.25 -23.41
C ALA A 419 16.26 -24.43 -23.11
N ASP A 420 16.00 -25.20 -22.06
CA ASP A 420 16.69 -26.43 -21.64
C ASP A 420 16.01 -27.72 -22.16
N ALA A 421 15.02 -27.62 -23.07
CA ALA A 421 14.19 -28.74 -23.51
C ALA A 421 15.01 -29.95 -24.03
N GLY A 422 16.18 -29.71 -24.63
CA GLY A 422 17.08 -30.77 -25.11
C GLY A 422 17.79 -31.55 -24.00
N GLN A 423 17.81 -31.05 -22.77
CA GLN A 423 18.38 -31.74 -21.60
C GLN A 423 17.35 -32.55 -20.81
N ARG A 424 16.05 -32.30 -21.02
CA ARG A 424 14.98 -32.98 -20.30
C ARG A 424 14.74 -34.38 -20.89
N ARG A 425 14.72 -35.40 -20.01
CA ARG A 425 14.28 -36.75 -20.40
C ARG A 425 12.78 -36.70 -20.71
N GLN A 426 12.41 -36.88 -21.97
CA GLN A 426 11.03 -37.13 -22.35
C GLN A 426 10.66 -38.61 -22.10
N GLU A 427 9.48 -38.86 -21.55
CA GLU A 427 8.86 -40.19 -21.64
C GLU A 427 8.56 -40.47 -23.11
N THR A 428 9.08 -41.59 -23.61
CA THR A 428 8.95 -41.95 -25.02
C THR A 428 7.56 -42.54 -25.24
N ASP A 429 6.71 -41.79 -25.92
CA ASP A 429 5.38 -42.20 -26.39
C ASP A 429 5.43 -42.35 -27.92
N ALA A 430 4.72 -43.35 -28.45
CA ALA A 430 4.61 -43.64 -29.88
C ALA A 430 4.05 -42.46 -30.70
N GLU A 431 3.36 -41.50 -30.07
CA GLU A 431 2.76 -40.34 -30.75
C GLU A 431 3.63 -39.07 -30.72
N THR A 432 4.73 -39.05 -29.98
CA THR A 432 5.56 -37.84 -29.82
C THR A 432 6.86 -37.94 -30.63
N ALA A 433 6.98 -37.10 -31.67
CA ALA A 433 8.22 -36.98 -32.43
C ALA A 433 9.35 -36.39 -31.55
N PRO A 434 10.57 -36.96 -31.57
CA PRO A 434 11.70 -36.40 -30.84
C PRO A 434 11.99 -34.95 -31.24
N LEU A 435 12.49 -34.16 -30.29
CA LEU A 435 12.97 -32.81 -30.58
C LEU A 435 14.13 -32.85 -31.58
N ALA A 436 13.94 -32.25 -32.75
CA ALA A 436 15.00 -32.08 -33.74
C ALA A 436 16.07 -31.11 -33.20
N GLU A 437 17.35 -31.43 -33.40
CA GLU A 437 18.50 -30.63 -32.93
C GLU A 437 18.47 -30.32 -31.42
N ALA A 438 18.26 -31.34 -30.59
CA ALA A 438 18.18 -31.19 -29.13
C ALA A 438 19.39 -30.47 -28.52
N GLU A 439 20.58 -30.61 -29.11
CA GLU A 439 21.80 -29.90 -28.73
C GLU A 439 21.67 -28.37 -28.80
N ALA A 440 20.77 -27.84 -29.61
CA ALA A 440 20.50 -26.41 -29.72
C ALA A 440 19.64 -25.86 -28.57
N TYR A 441 19.10 -26.73 -27.69
CA TYR A 441 18.19 -26.38 -26.59
C TYR A 441 18.73 -26.86 -25.23
N GLY A 442 19.98 -26.49 -24.93
CA GLY A 442 20.69 -26.86 -23.71
C GLY A 442 20.90 -25.72 -22.72
N TYR A 443 20.05 -24.69 -22.72
CA TYR A 443 20.28 -23.47 -21.95
C TYR A 443 19.49 -23.45 -20.64
N ASP A 444 20.20 -23.43 -19.51
CA ASP A 444 19.65 -23.12 -18.20
C ASP A 444 19.70 -21.60 -17.99
N ILE A 445 18.59 -20.92 -18.30
CA ILE A 445 18.49 -19.44 -18.30
C ILE A 445 17.94 -18.96 -16.96
N ASP A 446 18.67 -18.05 -16.30
CA ASP A 446 18.17 -17.33 -15.13
C ASP A 446 17.17 -16.25 -15.55
N ILE A 447 15.89 -16.60 -15.53
CA ILE A 447 14.78 -15.70 -15.90
C ILE A 447 14.78 -14.44 -15.05
N GLY A 448 15.12 -14.52 -13.76
CA GLY A 448 15.11 -13.37 -12.86
C GLY A 448 16.13 -12.32 -13.28
N GLN A 449 17.33 -12.75 -13.69
CA GLN A 449 18.34 -11.84 -14.23
C GLN A 449 17.94 -11.31 -15.61
N VAL A 450 17.31 -12.12 -16.46
CA VAL A 450 16.86 -11.66 -17.79
C VAL A 450 15.77 -10.59 -17.69
N THR A 451 14.87 -10.67 -16.72
CA THR A 451 13.83 -9.64 -16.55
C THR A 451 14.37 -8.31 -16.02
N GLU A 452 15.57 -8.30 -15.44
CA GLU A 452 16.20 -7.11 -14.84
C GLU A 452 17.14 -6.37 -15.82
N VAL A 453 17.84 -7.10 -16.70
CA VAL A 453 18.95 -6.59 -17.54
C VAL A 453 18.54 -5.69 -18.71
#